data_AF-A0A8T2JVW5-F1
#
_entry.id   AF-A0A8T2JVW5-F1
#
_cell.length_a   1.000
_cell.length_b   1.000
_cell.length_c   1.000
_cell.angle_alpha   90.00
_cell.angle_beta   90.00
_cell.angle_gamma   90.00
#
_symmetry.space_group_name_H-M   'P 1'
#
loop_
_entity.id
_entity.type
_entity.pdbx_description
1 polymer ?
#
loop_
_entity_poly.entity_id
_entity_poly.type
_entity_poly.pdbx_seq_one_letter_code
_entity_poly.pdbx_strand_id
1 'polypeptide(L)' 'MSSKTALPGKGGLERIPMLLAECRVQVLSYGKCVSASTSGRNELRRGACAKEFEDLKQCMMTAKRRMR' A
#
# COMPACT_ATOMS: atom_id res chain seq x y z
N MET A 1 -0.77 21.82 -11.84
CA MET A 1 -0.20 20.46 -11.65
C MET A 1 -0.02 20.23 -10.16
N SER A 2 -0.91 19.47 -9.52
CA SER A 2 -0.73 18.86 -8.18
C SER A 2 -2.05 18.21 -7.78
N SER A 3 -2.26 16.97 -8.19
CA SER A 3 -3.42 16.20 -7.77
C SER A 3 -3.27 15.84 -6.28
N LYS A 4 -3.82 16.71 -5.42
CA LYS A 4 -4.07 16.42 -4.00
C LYS A 4 -5.11 15.30 -3.93
N THR A 5 -4.68 14.06 -3.78
CA THR A 5 -5.58 13.00 -3.32
C THR A 5 -5.65 13.13 -1.79
N ALA A 6 -6.52 14.02 -1.31
CA ALA A 6 -6.92 14.06 0.08
C ALA A 6 -7.92 12.92 0.30
N LEU A 7 -7.58 11.91 1.10
CA LEU A 7 -8.55 10.92 1.58
C LEU A 7 -9.06 11.37 2.96
N PRO A 8 -10.37 11.67 3.12
CA PRO A 8 -10.98 11.86 4.42
C PRO A 8 -11.44 10.51 4.97
N GLY A 9 -10.74 9.98 5.97
CA GLY A 9 -11.15 8.78 6.71
C GLY A 9 -10.95 8.98 8.20
N LYS A 10 -12.01 9.35 8.91
CA LYS A 10 -12.01 9.51 10.38
C LYS A 10 -12.27 8.17 11.05
N GLY A 11 -11.32 7.72 11.87
CA GLY A 11 -11.47 6.59 12.79
C GLY A 11 -10.20 5.76 12.94
N GLY A 12 -9.46 5.93 14.04
CA GLY A 12 -8.41 5.03 14.55
C GLY A 12 -7.15 4.80 13.71
N LEU A 13 -7.15 5.21 12.44
CA LEU A 13 -6.13 4.89 11.45
C LEU A 13 -5.05 5.96 11.34
N GLU A 14 -5.03 7.07 12.09
CA GLU A 14 -4.22 8.27 11.74
C GLU A 14 -2.72 8.05 11.45
N ARG A 15 -2.08 7.01 12.00
CA ARG A 15 -0.68 6.67 11.67
C ARG A 15 -0.53 5.81 10.41
N ILE A 16 -1.54 5.05 10.04
CA ILE A 16 -1.54 4.17 8.86
C ILE A 16 -1.48 4.96 7.54
N PRO A 17 -2.24 6.06 7.30
CA PRO A 17 -2.07 6.86 6.10
C PRO A 17 -0.71 7.56 6.08
N MET A 18 -0.10 7.85 7.25
CA MET A 18 1.25 8.42 7.32
C MET A 18 2.32 7.40 6.89
N LEU A 19 2.24 6.16 7.38
CA LEU A 19 3.15 5.07 6.99
C LEU A 19 2.99 4.71 5.50
N LEU A 20 1.75 4.67 5.00
CA LEU A 20 1.46 4.43 3.59
C LEU A 20 1.93 5.59 2.69
N ALA A 21 1.95 6.83 3.20
CA ALA A 21 2.49 7.97 2.47
C ALA A 21 4.01 7.89 2.30
N GLU A 22 4.77 7.46 3.32
CA GLU A 22 6.21 7.18 3.16
C GLU A 22 6.48 6.04 2.17
N CYS A 23 5.63 5.01 2.17
CA CYS A 23 5.76 3.83 1.31
C CYS A 23 4.91 3.90 0.03
N ARG A 24 4.59 5.11 -0.44
CA ARG A 24 3.62 5.33 -1.52
C ARG A 24 3.97 4.58 -2.81
N VAL A 25 5.25 4.46 -3.14
CA VAL A 25 5.70 3.74 -4.35
C VAL A 25 5.36 2.25 -4.25
N GLN A 26 5.68 1.63 -3.13
CA GLN A 26 5.42 0.22 -2.87
C GLN A 26 3.92 -0.08 -2.77
N VAL A 27 3.15 0.82 -2.15
CA VAL A 27 1.68 0.72 -2.10
C VAL A 27 1.09 0.73 -3.51
N LEU A 28 1.55 1.66 -4.37
CA LEU A 28 1.06 1.77 -5.73
C LEU A 28 1.45 0.56 -6.59
N SER A 29 2.66 0.02 -6.45
CA SER A 29 3.07 -1.18 -7.18
C SER A 29 2.30 -2.42 -6.74
N TYR A 30 2.11 -2.61 -5.43
CA TYR A 30 1.27 -3.70 -4.91
C TYR A 30 -0.18 -3.56 -5.39
N GLY A 31 -0.77 -2.37 -5.30
CA GLY A 31 -2.12 -2.09 -5.79
C GLY A 31 -2.27 -2.36 -7.29
N LYS A 32 -1.29 -1.94 -8.11
CA LYS A 32 -1.28 -2.25 -9.56
C LYS A 32 -1.24 -3.74 -9.84
N CYS A 33 -0.37 -4.49 -9.15
CA CYS A 33 -0.28 -5.94 -9.31
C CYS A 33 -1.60 -6.63 -8.94
N VAL A 34 -2.19 -6.22 -7.81
CA VAL A 34 -3.47 -6.76 -7.35
C VAL A 34 -4.57 -6.46 -8.37
N SER A 35 -4.73 -5.20 -8.78
CA SER A 35 -5.74 -4.79 -9.76
C SER A 35 -5.56 -5.48 -11.12
N ALA A 36 -4.33 -5.66 -11.58
CA ALA A 36 -4.05 -6.40 -12.81
C ALA A 36 -4.36 -7.91 -12.67
N SER A 37 -4.11 -8.48 -11.48
CA SER A 37 -4.35 -9.90 -11.21
C SER A 37 -5.81 -10.24 -10.94
N THR A 38 -6.60 -9.28 -10.45
CA THR A 38 -8.05 -9.42 -10.24
C THR A 38 -8.88 -8.96 -11.43
N SER A 39 -8.31 -8.25 -12.40
CA SER A 39 -8.97 -7.90 -13.66
C SER A 39 -9.21 -9.16 -14.49
N GLY A 40 -10.38 -9.79 -14.29
CA GLY A 40 -10.85 -10.96 -15.06
C GLY A 40 -11.00 -12.25 -14.26
N ARG A 41 -10.60 -12.30 -12.98
CA ARG A 41 -10.85 -13.43 -12.07
C ARG A 41 -11.19 -12.91 -10.68
N ASN A 42 -12.26 -13.43 -10.08
CA ASN A 42 -12.74 -13.05 -8.74
C ASN A 42 -11.79 -13.46 -7.60
N GLU A 43 -10.70 -14.16 -7.90
CA GLU A 43 -9.78 -14.68 -6.89
C GLU A 43 -8.33 -14.32 -7.22
N LEU A 44 -7.72 -13.55 -6.32
CA LEU A 44 -6.29 -13.33 -6.30
C LEU A 44 -5.61 -14.61 -5.78
N ARG A 45 -4.89 -15.35 -6.63
CA ARG A 45 -4.09 -16.49 -6.14
C ARG A 45 -3.09 -16.01 -5.10
N ARG A 46 -3.07 -16.69 -3.95
CA ARG A 46 -2.12 -16.44 -2.88
C ARG A 46 -0.70 -16.47 -3.45
N GLY A 47 0.02 -15.36 -3.29
CA GLY A 47 1.40 -15.20 -3.77
C GLY A 47 1.58 -14.56 -5.14
N ALA A 48 0.50 -14.26 -5.89
CA ALA A 48 0.61 -13.60 -7.20
C ALA A 48 1.35 -12.25 -7.15
N CYS A 49 1.17 -11.50 -6.06
CA CYS A 49 1.85 -10.23 -5.79
C CYS A 49 2.76 -10.30 -4.56
N ALA A 50 3.34 -11.47 -4.26
CA ALA A 50 4.16 -11.68 -3.06
C ALA A 50 5.36 -10.73 -2.99
N LYS A 51 6.02 -10.48 -4.13
CA LYS A 51 7.18 -9.59 -4.22
C LYS A 51 6.82 -8.16 -3.79
N GLU A 52 5.80 -7.58 -4.43
CA GLU A 52 5.33 -6.23 -4.13
C GLU A 52 4.81 -6.09 -2.70
N PHE A 53 4.22 -7.15 -2.16
CA PHE A 53 3.76 -7.20 -0.78
C PHE A 53 4.93 -7.17 0.22
N GLU A 54 5.98 -7.96 0.00
CA GLU A 54 7.15 -7.98 0.88
C GLU A 54 7.92 -6.65 0.83
N ASP A 55 8.06 -6.04 -0.36
CA ASP A 55 8.63 -4.69 -0.50
C ASP A 55 7.83 -3.63 0.28
N LEU A 56 6.49 -3.67 0.18
CA LEU A 56 5.61 -2.78 0.95
C LEU A 56 5.76 -2.99 2.46
N LYS A 57 5.73 -4.25 2.89
CA LYS A 57 5.87 -4.63 4.31
C LYS A 57 7.22 -4.19 4.88
N GLN A 58 8.31 -4.37 4.14
CA GLN A 58 9.64 -3.95 4.56
C GLN A 58 9.74 -2.43 4.70
N CYS A 59 9.13 -1.69 3.78
CA CYS A 59 9.03 -0.25 3.89
C CYS A 59 8.21 0.17 5.13
N MET A 60 7.03 -0.41 5.35
CA MET A 60 6.19 -0.07 6.51
C MET A 60 6.87 -0.40 7.84
N MET A 61 7.60 -1.51 7.94
CA MET A 61 8.39 -1.86 9.14
C MET A 61 9.53 -0.88 9.40
N THR A 62 10.13 -0.34 8.34
CA THR A 62 11.18 0.67 8.44
C THR A 62 10.61 2.03 8.83
N ALA A 63 9.52 2.46 8.19
CA ALA A 63 8.80 3.69 8.53
C ALA A 63 8.26 3.65 9.97
N LYS A 64 7.72 2.51 10.40
CA LYS A 64 7.26 2.30 11.79
C LYS A 64 8.39 2.43 12.81
N ARG A 65 9.61 2.00 12.47
CA ARG A 65 10.79 2.19 13.32
C ARG A 65 11.25 3.64 13.40
N ARG A 66 11.01 4.45 12.36
CA ARG A 66 11.36 5.88 12.32
C ARG A 66 10.35 6.76 13.05
N MET A 67 9.08 6.36 13.09
CA MET A 67 8.00 7.10 13.78
C MET A 67 7.85 6.73 15.28
N ARG A 68 8.77 5.92 15.81
CA ARG A 68 8.84 5.55 17.22
C ARG A 68 9.86 6.44 17.93
#